data_AF-A0A8T3KXM0-F1
#
_entry.id   AF-A0A8T3KXM0-F1
#
_cell.length_a   1.000
_cell.length_b   1.000
_cell.length_c   1.000
_cell.angle_alpha   90.00
_cell.angle_beta   90.00
_cell.angle_gamma   90.00
#
_symmetry.space_group_name_H-M   'P 1'
#
loop_
_entity.id
_entity.type
_entity.pdbx_description
1 polymer ?
#
loop_
_entity_poly.entity_id
_entity_poly.type
_entity_poly.pdbx_seq_one_letter_code
_entity_poly.pdbx_strand_id
1 'polypeptide(L)'
;MNKEVTQHHQTFESLKHRLGGGVEFWTARELQAVLDYSRWEKFERVIKKAMAACKKSGQAIEDHFPQMVNMVQIGSGARRKTKDYKLSRYACYLIVQNGDPAKPVIANGQTYFAIQTRRKELEDDAGFQGLTEDKKRLMLRNELATHNKQLAAAAKDAGVETGLDYAIFQNHGYKGLYGGLDNKAIHQRKGLKKSQKILDHMGSTEMAANLFRATQTGDKLKRDDIKGKASANKTHYEVGAKVRQTITELGGAMPEDLSTPDKGIKQLRNSQKKLERDE
;
A
#
# COMPACT_ATOMS: atom_id res chain seq x y z
N MET A 1 35.17 8.41 -2.63
CA MET A 1 34.96 6.94 -2.49
C MET A 1 33.73 6.72 -1.63
N ASN A 2 32.56 6.64 -2.26
CA ASN A 2 31.33 6.31 -1.56
C ASN A 2 31.26 4.78 -1.44
N LYS A 3 31.30 4.27 -0.21
CA LYS A 3 30.96 2.88 0.08
C LYS A 3 29.48 2.69 -0.26
N GLU A 4 29.20 1.99 -1.34
CA GLU A 4 27.89 1.38 -1.57
C GLU A 4 27.61 0.44 -0.40
N VAL A 5 26.64 0.80 0.44
CA VAL A 5 26.11 -0.10 1.45
C VAL A 5 25.11 -1.00 0.75
N THR A 6 25.59 -2.13 0.23
CA THR A 6 24.75 -3.24 -0.21
C THR A 6 24.11 -3.87 1.02
N GLN A 7 23.02 -3.25 1.49
CA GLN A 7 22.21 -3.81 2.57
C GLN A 7 21.37 -4.95 1.97
N HIS A 8 21.90 -6.18 2.02
CA HIS A 8 21.12 -7.39 1.73
C HIS A 8 19.87 -7.39 2.61
N HIS A 9 18.73 -6.99 2.05
CA HIS A 9 17.45 -7.04 2.76
C HIS A 9 17.03 -8.50 2.89
N GLN A 10 17.16 -9.06 4.10
CA GLN A 10 16.54 -10.34 4.42
C GLN A 10 15.03 -10.20 4.27
N THR A 11 14.43 -11.03 3.41
CA THR A 11 12.98 -11.04 3.22
C THR A 11 12.30 -11.78 4.37
N PHE A 12 11.02 -11.48 4.61
CA PHE A 12 10.22 -12.19 5.62
C PHE A 12 10.29 -13.73 5.44
N GLU A 13 10.18 -14.21 4.20
CA GLU A 13 10.29 -15.65 3.91
C GLU A 13 11.69 -16.23 4.15
N SER A 14 12.76 -15.41 4.04
CA SER A 14 14.12 -15.89 4.31
C SER A 14 14.41 -16.11 5.80
N LEU A 15 13.64 -15.48 6.69
CA LEU A 15 13.73 -15.67 8.16
C LEU A 15 12.96 -16.90 8.66
N LYS A 16 12.42 -17.70 7.74
CA LYS A 16 11.54 -18.80 8.06
C LYS A 16 12.32 -20.02 8.50
N HIS A 17 12.02 -20.50 9.69
CA HIS A 17 12.52 -21.76 10.23
C HIS A 17 11.48 -22.86 10.08
N ARG A 18 11.94 -24.11 10.10
CA ARG A 18 11.07 -25.29 10.06
C ARG A 18 11.35 -26.17 11.28
N LEU A 19 10.31 -26.59 11.97
CA LEU A 19 10.36 -27.67 12.96
C LEU A 19 10.23 -29.02 12.23
N GLY A 20 10.57 -30.11 12.94
CA GLY A 20 10.24 -31.46 12.47
C GLY A 20 8.75 -31.56 12.14
N GLY A 21 8.42 -32.15 10.98
CA GLY A 21 7.04 -32.23 10.48
C GLY A 21 6.60 -31.07 9.57
N GLY A 22 7.49 -30.13 9.24
CA GLY A 22 7.22 -29.09 8.22
C GLY A 22 6.50 -27.84 8.74
N VAL A 23 6.30 -27.72 10.06
CA VAL A 23 5.70 -26.54 10.68
C VAL A 23 6.66 -25.36 10.60
N GLU A 24 6.21 -24.27 9.98
CA GLU A 24 6.99 -23.05 9.78
C GLU A 24 6.88 -22.09 10.99
N PHE A 25 8.00 -21.48 11.39
CA PHE A 25 8.02 -20.45 12.44
C PHE A 25 9.10 -19.39 12.20
N TRP A 26 8.95 -18.25 12.88
CA TRP A 26 9.94 -17.16 12.91
C TRP A 26 10.38 -16.89 14.34
N THR A 27 11.59 -16.38 14.56
CA THR A 27 11.98 -15.89 15.88
C THR A 27 11.68 -14.40 16.02
N ALA A 28 11.25 -13.96 17.21
CA ALA A 28 11.02 -12.55 17.45
C ALA A 28 12.31 -11.72 17.36
N ARG A 29 13.47 -12.31 17.69
CA ARG A 29 14.77 -11.61 17.58
C ARG A 29 15.18 -11.31 16.13
N GLU A 30 14.96 -12.23 15.20
CA GLU A 30 15.23 -11.97 13.79
C GLU A 30 14.22 -10.97 13.22
N LEU A 31 12.95 -11.13 13.57
CA LEU A 31 11.90 -10.23 13.12
C LEU A 31 12.09 -8.80 13.65
N GLN A 32 12.63 -8.64 14.86
CA GLN A 32 13.00 -7.34 15.44
C GLN A 32 13.94 -6.56 14.50
N ALA A 33 14.97 -7.23 13.97
CA ALA A 33 15.97 -6.60 13.12
C ALA A 33 15.39 -6.19 11.76
N VAL A 34 14.61 -7.07 11.12
CA VAL A 34 13.97 -6.78 9.83
C VAL A 34 12.89 -5.70 9.94
N LEU A 35 12.19 -5.63 11.08
CA LEU A 35 11.20 -4.59 11.34
C LEU A 35 11.81 -3.29 11.91
N ASP A 36 13.14 -3.15 11.88
CA ASP A 36 13.89 -1.96 12.26
C ASP A 36 13.67 -1.51 13.73
N TYR A 37 13.49 -2.45 14.67
CA TYR A 37 13.43 -2.12 16.09
C TYR A 37 14.81 -2.23 16.74
N SER A 38 15.47 -1.10 17.00
CA SER A 38 16.80 -1.09 17.61
C SER A 38 16.86 -1.54 19.08
N ARG A 39 15.74 -1.51 19.81
CA ARG A 39 15.67 -1.90 21.23
C ARG A 39 14.60 -2.97 21.46
N TRP A 40 14.97 -4.02 22.17
CA TRP A 40 14.08 -5.15 22.46
C TRP A 40 12.84 -4.73 23.24
N GLU A 41 12.98 -3.85 24.22
CA GLU A 41 11.87 -3.43 25.08
C GLU A 41 10.77 -2.71 24.28
N LYS A 42 11.15 -2.01 23.21
CA LYS A 42 10.20 -1.38 22.29
C LYS A 42 9.48 -2.44 21.44
N PHE A 43 10.22 -3.42 20.94
CA PHE A 43 9.63 -4.50 20.15
C PHE A 43 8.74 -5.42 20.99
N GLU A 44 9.14 -5.74 22.22
CA GLU A 44 8.34 -6.54 23.15
C GLU A 44 7.00 -5.87 23.47
N ARG A 45 6.92 -4.54 23.53
CA ARG A 45 5.64 -3.84 23.67
C ARG A 45 4.72 -4.07 22.46
N VAL A 46 5.27 -4.13 21.25
CA VAL A 46 4.51 -4.45 20.02
C VAL A 46 4.02 -5.89 20.06
N ILE A 47 4.89 -6.83 20.47
CA ILE A 47 4.50 -8.24 20.66
C ILE A 47 3.34 -8.35 21.66
N LYS A 48 3.42 -7.65 22.81
CA LYS A 48 2.33 -7.66 23.82
C LYS A 48 1.02 -7.09 23.26
N LYS A 49 1.07 -6.05 22.42
CA LYS A 49 -0.13 -5.54 21.71
C LYS A 49 -0.69 -6.59 20.74
N ALA A 50 0.18 -7.25 19.97
CA ALA A 50 -0.21 -8.32 19.06
C ALA A 50 -0.84 -9.52 19.78
N MET A 51 -0.29 -9.93 20.93
CA MET A 51 -0.88 -10.97 21.79
C MET A 51 -2.27 -10.57 22.31
N ALA A 52 -2.44 -9.30 22.70
CA ALA A 52 -3.74 -8.79 23.12
C ALA A 52 -4.76 -8.79 21.96
N ALA A 53 -4.34 -8.44 20.74
CA ALA A 53 -5.18 -8.53 19.54
C ALA A 53 -5.56 -9.99 19.23
N CYS A 54 -4.59 -10.90 19.25
CA CYS A 54 -4.79 -12.34 19.09
C CYS A 54 -5.88 -12.89 20.02
N LYS A 55 -5.76 -12.60 21.32
CA LYS A 55 -6.75 -13.01 22.33
C LYS A 55 -8.13 -12.41 22.07
N LYS A 56 -8.20 -11.13 21.69
CA LYS A 56 -9.47 -10.47 21.35
C LYS A 56 -10.14 -11.05 20.11
N SER A 57 -9.35 -11.58 19.16
CA SER A 57 -9.84 -12.30 17.98
C SER A 57 -10.22 -13.77 18.26
N GLY A 58 -10.22 -14.20 19.53
CA GLY A 58 -10.62 -15.56 19.93
C GLY A 58 -9.55 -16.63 19.72
N GLN A 59 -8.31 -16.25 19.37
CA GLN A 59 -7.20 -17.19 19.16
C GLN A 59 -6.38 -17.36 20.45
N ALA A 60 -5.93 -18.59 20.74
CA ALA A 60 -5.05 -18.87 21.87
C ALA A 60 -3.66 -18.24 21.63
N ILE A 61 -3.13 -17.56 22.64
CA ILE A 61 -1.84 -16.87 22.53
C ILE A 61 -0.71 -17.88 22.38
N GLU A 62 -0.82 -19.01 23.07
CA GLU A 62 0.17 -20.07 23.18
C GLU A 62 0.42 -20.77 21.84
N ASP A 63 -0.57 -20.79 20.95
CA ASP A 63 -0.48 -21.37 19.60
C ASP A 63 0.28 -20.49 18.61
N HIS A 64 0.48 -19.22 18.96
CA HIS A 64 0.98 -18.20 18.04
C HIS A 64 2.21 -17.46 18.56
N PHE A 65 2.33 -17.32 19.88
CA PHE A 65 3.42 -16.66 20.58
C PHE A 65 4.04 -17.56 21.69
N PRO A 66 4.35 -18.84 21.44
CA PRO A 66 5.05 -19.65 22.43
C PRO A 66 6.39 -19.02 22.80
N GLN A 67 6.54 -18.70 24.09
CA GLN A 67 7.75 -18.11 24.61
C GLN A 67 8.88 -19.14 24.61
N MET A 68 10.06 -18.73 24.16
CA MET A 68 11.27 -19.52 24.25
C MET A 68 12.39 -18.73 24.93
N VAL A 69 13.40 -19.46 25.41
CA VAL A 69 14.60 -18.86 26.00
C VAL A 69 15.78 -19.24 25.12
N ASN A 70 16.39 -18.24 24.50
CA ASN A 70 17.59 -18.41 23.69
C ASN A 70 18.84 -18.05 24.50
N MET A 71 19.94 -18.76 24.24
CA MET A 71 21.25 -18.48 24.82
C MET A 71 22.07 -17.67 23.81
N VAL A 72 22.38 -16.42 24.12
CA VAL A 72 23.15 -15.53 23.24
C VAL A 72 24.54 -15.32 23.82
N GLN A 73 25.57 -15.43 22.98
CA GLN A 73 26.94 -15.16 23.37
C GLN A 73 27.16 -13.65 23.46
N ILE A 74 27.60 -13.18 24.63
CA ILE A 74 27.99 -11.79 24.85
C ILE A 74 29.49 -11.63 24.60
N GLY A 75 29.93 -10.39 24.32
CA GLY A 75 31.30 -10.05 23.89
C GLY A 75 32.45 -10.51 24.82
N SER A 76 32.13 -11.02 26.01
CA SER A 76 33.07 -11.64 26.96
C SER A 76 33.13 -13.18 26.90
N GLY A 77 32.43 -13.83 25.96
CA GLY A 77 32.35 -15.30 25.85
C GLY A 77 31.29 -15.96 26.75
N ALA A 78 30.68 -15.21 27.67
CA ALA A 78 29.57 -15.69 28.50
C ALA A 78 28.27 -15.85 27.67
N ARG A 79 27.35 -16.73 28.10
CA ARG A 79 26.03 -16.91 27.47
C ARG A 79 24.93 -16.36 28.38
N ARG A 80 24.06 -15.48 27.86
CA ARG A 80 22.91 -14.93 28.60
C ARG A 80 21.60 -15.55 28.10
N LYS A 81 20.73 -15.94 29.04
CA LYS A 81 19.33 -16.30 28.74
C LYS A 81 18.58 -15.03 28.34
N THR A 82 18.16 -14.94 27.08
CA THR A 82 17.32 -13.85 26.59
C THR A 82 15.95 -14.39 26.24
N LYS A 83 14.91 -13.66 26.67
CA LYS A 83 13.53 -13.90 26.29
C LYS A 83 13.37 -13.74 24.77
N ASP A 84 12.68 -14.69 24.17
CA ASP A 84 12.36 -14.72 22.75
C ASP A 84 11.01 -15.43 22.54
N TYR A 85 10.52 -15.45 21.30
CA TYR A 85 9.27 -16.09 20.93
C TYR A 85 9.45 -16.85 19.62
N LYS A 86 8.87 -18.05 19.52
CA LYS A 86 8.59 -18.64 18.21
C LYS A 86 7.25 -18.07 17.77
N LEU A 87 7.21 -17.51 16.59
CA LEU A 87 6.07 -16.80 16.05
C LEU A 87 5.49 -17.61 14.91
N SER A 88 4.17 -17.82 14.95
CA SER A 88 3.44 -18.28 13.78
C SER A 88 3.44 -17.18 12.70
N ARG A 89 3.13 -17.55 11.46
CA ARG A 89 2.92 -16.58 10.38
C ARG A 89 1.84 -15.55 10.75
N TYR A 90 0.77 -16.01 11.38
CA TYR A 90 -0.31 -15.16 11.90
C TYR A 90 0.18 -14.18 12.97
N ALA A 91 1.00 -14.63 13.92
CA ALA A 91 1.62 -13.77 14.93
C ALA A 91 2.49 -12.67 14.29
N CYS A 92 3.26 -13.02 13.26
CA CYS A 92 4.08 -12.05 12.52
C CYS A 92 3.21 -10.97 11.87
N TYR A 93 2.06 -11.33 11.30
CA TYR A 93 1.12 -10.37 10.71
C TYR A 93 0.54 -9.43 11.76
N LEU A 94 0.12 -9.95 12.91
CA LEU A 94 -0.38 -9.13 14.01
C LEU A 94 0.69 -8.17 14.56
N ILE A 95 1.96 -8.59 14.61
CA ILE A 95 3.08 -7.73 15.01
C ILE A 95 3.22 -6.55 14.03
N VAL A 96 3.17 -6.80 12.73
CA VAL A 96 3.23 -5.73 11.71
C VAL A 96 2.02 -4.80 11.82
N GLN A 97 0.80 -5.35 11.96
CA GLN A 97 -0.42 -4.55 12.09
C GLN A 97 -0.40 -3.64 13.34
N ASN A 98 0.19 -4.10 14.45
CA ASN A 98 0.28 -3.35 15.71
C ASN A 98 1.58 -2.56 15.88
N GLY A 99 2.46 -2.54 14.87
CA GLY A 99 3.74 -1.86 14.89
C GLY A 99 3.63 -0.33 14.76
N ASP A 100 4.73 0.36 15.04
CA ASP A 100 4.85 1.81 14.88
C ASP A 100 4.83 2.22 13.39
N PRO A 101 3.77 2.91 12.90
CA PRO A 101 3.65 3.31 11.50
C PRO A 101 4.67 4.38 11.07
N ALA A 102 5.38 5.01 12.00
CA ALA A 102 6.49 5.91 11.67
C ALA A 102 7.69 5.16 11.06
N LYS A 103 7.75 3.83 11.19
CA LYS A 103 8.78 2.98 10.59
C LYS A 103 8.40 2.58 9.15
N PRO A 104 9.24 2.86 8.13
CA PRO A 104 8.91 2.57 6.73
C PRO A 104 8.53 1.10 6.46
N VAL A 105 9.22 0.14 7.07
CA VAL A 105 8.93 -1.30 6.90
C VAL A 105 7.56 -1.70 7.46
N ILE A 106 7.15 -1.09 8.58
CA ILE A 106 5.81 -1.30 9.18
C ILE A 106 4.74 -0.68 8.30
N ALA A 107 4.94 0.57 7.86
CA ALA A 107 4.02 1.26 6.96
C ALA A 107 3.83 0.50 5.63
N ASN A 108 4.90 -0.05 5.06
CA ASN A 108 4.85 -0.89 3.87
C ASN A 108 4.08 -2.19 4.10
N GLY A 109 4.29 -2.86 5.24
CA GLY A 109 3.54 -4.06 5.62
C GLY A 109 2.05 -3.79 5.84
N GLN A 110 1.69 -2.70 6.51
CA GLN A 110 0.30 -2.26 6.68
C GLN A 110 -0.35 -1.90 5.33
N THR A 111 0.41 -1.28 4.43
CA THR A 111 -0.01 -1.01 3.05
C THR A 111 -0.26 -2.30 2.29
N TYR A 112 0.64 -3.28 2.39
CA TYR A 112 0.45 -4.60 1.82
C TYR A 112 -0.84 -5.24 2.34
N PHE A 113 -1.11 -5.20 3.65
CA PHE A 113 -2.36 -5.72 4.20
C PHE A 113 -3.58 -4.98 3.68
N ALA A 114 -3.57 -3.65 3.60
CA ALA A 114 -4.69 -2.89 3.03
C ALA A 114 -4.96 -3.28 1.56
N ILE A 115 -3.90 -3.45 0.77
CA ILE A 115 -4.00 -3.87 -0.64
C ILE A 115 -4.47 -5.33 -0.75
N GLN A 116 -3.90 -6.24 0.03
CA GLN A 116 -4.27 -7.66 -0.02
C GLN A 116 -5.66 -7.90 0.55
N THR A 117 -6.05 -7.22 1.62
CA THR A 117 -7.41 -7.28 2.15
C THR A 117 -8.38 -6.72 1.11
N ARG A 118 -8.11 -5.57 0.49
CA ARG A 118 -8.96 -5.07 -0.60
C ARG A 118 -9.01 -6.05 -1.77
N ARG A 119 -7.87 -6.62 -2.16
CA ARG A 119 -7.82 -7.64 -3.21
C ARG A 119 -8.63 -8.88 -2.83
N LYS A 120 -8.55 -9.34 -1.58
CA LYS A 120 -9.25 -10.51 -1.06
C LYS A 120 -10.74 -10.25 -0.87
N GLU A 121 -11.15 -9.07 -0.40
CA GLU A 121 -12.53 -8.58 -0.42
C GLU A 121 -13.08 -8.59 -1.85
N LEU A 122 -12.28 -8.15 -2.84
CA LEU A 122 -12.65 -8.22 -4.25
C LEU A 122 -12.63 -9.65 -4.83
N GLU A 123 -11.90 -10.59 -4.21
CA GLU A 123 -11.82 -12.00 -4.62
C GLU A 123 -12.93 -12.86 -3.98
N ASP A 124 -13.30 -12.58 -2.72
CA ASP A 124 -14.28 -13.33 -1.91
C ASP A 124 -15.72 -12.82 -2.08
N ASP A 125 -15.89 -11.63 -2.65
CA ASP A 125 -17.20 -11.12 -3.03
C ASP A 125 -17.63 -11.75 -4.37
N ALA A 126 -18.43 -12.82 -4.30
CA ALA A 126 -18.89 -13.61 -5.45
C ALA A 126 -19.62 -12.77 -6.53
N GLY A 127 -20.12 -11.59 -6.18
CA GLY A 127 -20.65 -10.62 -7.15
C GLY A 127 -19.59 -9.99 -8.05
N PHE A 128 -18.34 -9.82 -7.57
CA PHE A 128 -17.26 -9.11 -8.28
C PHE A 128 -16.56 -9.98 -9.35
N GLN A 129 -16.51 -11.30 -9.18
CA GLN A 129 -16.03 -12.24 -10.21
C GLN A 129 -16.92 -12.27 -11.47
N GLY A 130 -18.23 -12.04 -11.32
CA GLY A 130 -19.17 -11.91 -12.44
C GLY A 130 -19.19 -10.53 -13.11
N LEU A 131 -18.45 -9.55 -12.58
CA LEU A 131 -18.40 -8.21 -13.16
C LEU A 131 -17.46 -8.19 -14.36
N THR A 132 -18.02 -7.76 -15.49
CA THR A 132 -17.25 -7.36 -16.65
C THR A 132 -16.25 -6.26 -16.26
N GLU A 133 -15.15 -6.15 -17.00
CA GLU A 133 -14.16 -5.08 -16.82
C GLU A 133 -14.83 -3.69 -16.77
N ASP A 134 -15.88 -3.48 -17.56
CA ASP A 134 -16.67 -2.24 -17.55
C ASP A 134 -17.36 -1.95 -16.21
N LYS A 135 -17.93 -2.97 -15.54
CA LYS A 135 -18.52 -2.81 -14.20
C LYS A 135 -17.45 -2.51 -13.14
N LYS A 136 -16.27 -3.14 -13.22
CA LYS A 136 -15.12 -2.84 -12.34
C LYS A 136 -14.65 -1.40 -12.50
N ARG A 137 -14.53 -0.93 -13.74
CA ARG A 137 -14.18 0.45 -14.08
C ARG A 137 -15.20 1.45 -13.53
N LEU A 138 -16.50 1.15 -13.62
CA LEU A 138 -17.55 2.00 -13.07
C LEU A 138 -17.44 2.18 -11.55
N MET A 139 -17.23 1.08 -10.82
CA MET A 139 -17.07 1.11 -9.35
C MET A 139 -15.83 1.90 -8.94
N LEU A 140 -14.65 1.55 -9.48
CA LEU A 140 -13.39 2.21 -9.16
C LEU A 140 -13.41 3.69 -9.55
N ARG A 141 -14.10 4.06 -10.63
CA ARG A 141 -14.24 5.46 -11.02
C ARG A 141 -15.07 6.27 -10.02
N ASN A 142 -16.09 5.66 -9.42
CA ASN A 142 -16.90 6.29 -8.38
C ASN A 142 -16.07 6.51 -7.11
N GLU A 143 -15.35 5.47 -6.66
CA GLU A 143 -14.42 5.57 -5.52
C GLU A 143 -13.36 6.65 -5.76
N LEU A 144 -12.72 6.63 -6.93
CA LEU A 144 -11.73 7.64 -7.32
C LEU A 144 -12.31 9.05 -7.35
N ALA A 145 -13.58 9.22 -7.76
CA ALA A 145 -14.22 10.53 -7.73
C ALA A 145 -14.38 11.04 -6.29
N THR A 146 -14.78 10.17 -5.37
CA THR A 146 -14.92 10.49 -3.93
C THR A 146 -13.57 10.85 -3.32
N HIS A 147 -12.54 10.03 -3.54
CA HIS A 147 -11.23 10.28 -2.97
C HIS A 147 -10.50 11.46 -3.62
N ASN A 148 -10.72 11.75 -4.90
CA ASN A 148 -10.20 12.98 -5.51
C ASN A 148 -10.84 14.24 -4.90
N LYS A 149 -12.12 14.20 -4.48
CA LYS A 149 -12.72 15.32 -3.73
C LYS A 149 -12.06 15.49 -2.36
N GLN A 150 -11.82 14.39 -1.65
CA GLN A 150 -11.15 14.42 -0.34
C GLN A 150 -9.69 14.90 -0.46
N LEU A 151 -8.97 14.44 -1.49
CA LEU A 151 -7.64 14.90 -1.82
C LEU A 151 -7.63 16.39 -2.15
N ALA A 152 -8.61 16.86 -2.92
CA ALA A 152 -8.72 18.28 -3.23
C ALA A 152 -8.94 19.12 -1.97
N ALA A 153 -9.81 18.67 -1.05
CA ALA A 153 -9.98 19.33 0.25
C ALA A 153 -8.66 19.36 1.06
N ALA A 154 -7.96 18.23 1.16
CA ALA A 154 -6.67 18.17 1.85
C ALA A 154 -5.60 19.07 1.21
N ALA A 155 -5.58 19.15 -0.13
CA ALA A 155 -4.69 20.04 -0.87
C ALA A 155 -5.04 21.52 -0.63
N LYS A 156 -6.34 21.85 -0.53
CA LYS A 156 -6.80 23.18 -0.13
C LYS A 156 -6.26 23.58 1.23
N ASP A 157 -6.39 22.70 2.22
CA ASP A 157 -5.90 22.91 3.58
C ASP A 157 -4.36 23.05 3.65
N ALA A 158 -3.67 22.53 2.63
CA ALA A 158 -2.24 22.66 2.41
C ALA A 158 -1.84 23.90 1.58
N GLY A 159 -2.79 24.74 1.14
CA GLY A 159 -2.53 25.97 0.37
C GLY A 159 -2.57 25.82 -1.15
N VAL A 160 -3.27 24.81 -1.69
CA VAL A 160 -3.61 24.71 -3.12
C VAL A 160 -4.99 25.32 -3.34
N GLU A 161 -5.04 26.55 -3.85
CA GLU A 161 -6.27 27.36 -3.82
C GLU A 161 -6.85 27.62 -5.21
N THR A 162 -6.02 27.97 -6.19
CA THR A 162 -6.50 28.36 -7.52
C THR A 162 -6.65 27.17 -8.45
N GLY A 163 -7.47 27.30 -9.49
CA GLY A 163 -7.60 26.26 -10.52
C GLY A 163 -6.27 25.89 -11.19
N LEU A 164 -5.36 26.85 -11.33
CA LEU A 164 -4.00 26.60 -11.85
C LEU A 164 -3.17 25.80 -10.84
N ASP A 165 -3.23 26.13 -9.55
CA ASP A 165 -2.51 25.36 -8.51
C ASP A 165 -3.00 23.91 -8.47
N TYR A 166 -4.31 23.67 -8.59
CA TYR A 166 -4.85 22.31 -8.70
C TYR A 166 -4.38 21.59 -9.95
N ALA A 167 -4.34 22.26 -11.10
CA ALA A 167 -3.83 21.64 -12.32
C ALA A 167 -2.37 21.21 -12.16
N ILE A 168 -1.53 22.06 -11.56
CA ILE A 168 -0.12 21.74 -11.25
C ILE A 168 -0.04 20.58 -10.25
N PHE A 169 -0.81 20.64 -9.17
CA PHE A 169 -0.84 19.61 -8.13
C PHE A 169 -1.21 18.24 -8.67
N GLN A 170 -2.25 18.15 -9.50
CA GLN A 170 -2.65 16.90 -10.15
C GLN A 170 -1.57 16.39 -11.11
N ASN A 171 -0.91 17.32 -11.82
CA ASN A 171 0.15 16.97 -12.74
C ASN A 171 1.38 16.37 -12.03
N HIS A 172 1.71 16.84 -10.83
CA HIS A 172 2.76 16.22 -10.01
C HIS A 172 2.41 14.78 -9.62
N GLY A 173 1.16 14.51 -9.25
CA GLY A 173 0.69 13.15 -9.00
C GLY A 173 0.79 12.24 -10.23
N TYR A 174 0.49 12.77 -11.41
CA TYR A 174 0.69 12.03 -12.67
C TYR A 174 2.17 11.74 -12.92
N LYS A 175 3.04 12.76 -12.83
CA LYS A 175 4.48 12.58 -13.06
C LYS A 175 5.10 11.55 -12.12
N GLY A 176 4.68 11.50 -10.85
CA GLY A 176 5.16 10.47 -9.92
C GLY A 176 4.79 9.06 -10.36
N LEU A 177 3.50 8.83 -10.68
CA LEU A 177 2.99 7.50 -10.99
C LEU A 177 3.39 7.00 -12.40
N TYR A 178 3.43 7.90 -13.38
CA TYR A 178 3.64 7.61 -14.80
C TYR A 178 5.08 7.93 -15.27
N GLY A 179 6.08 7.78 -14.39
CA GLY A 179 7.49 7.84 -14.79
C GLY A 179 7.91 9.19 -15.38
N GLY A 180 7.37 10.29 -14.87
CA GLY A 180 7.65 11.65 -15.32
C GLY A 180 6.70 12.20 -16.39
N LEU A 181 5.77 11.39 -16.91
CA LEU A 181 4.77 11.86 -17.88
C LEU A 181 3.77 12.81 -17.21
N ASP A 182 3.56 13.95 -17.87
CA ASP A 182 2.50 14.89 -17.51
C ASP A 182 1.15 14.49 -18.13
N ASN A 183 0.09 15.21 -17.77
CA ASN A 183 -1.25 14.95 -18.27
C ASN A 183 -1.31 14.88 -19.81
N LYS A 184 -0.62 15.79 -20.50
CA LYS A 184 -0.62 15.86 -21.97
C LYS A 184 0.12 14.66 -22.58
N ALA A 185 1.25 14.29 -22.01
CA ALA A 185 2.05 13.16 -22.47
C ALA A 185 1.34 11.82 -22.24
N ILE A 186 0.64 11.65 -21.11
CA ILE A 186 -0.20 10.46 -20.87
C ILE A 186 -1.32 10.40 -21.90
N HIS A 187 -1.98 11.52 -22.15
CA HIS A 187 -3.08 11.63 -23.10
C HIS A 187 -2.65 11.23 -24.52
N GLN A 188 -1.48 11.69 -24.95
CA GLN A 188 -0.86 11.29 -26.23
C GLN A 188 -0.47 9.82 -26.25
N ARG A 189 0.20 9.31 -25.20
CA ARG A 189 0.65 7.91 -25.13
C ARG A 189 -0.50 6.93 -25.16
N LYS A 190 -1.64 7.30 -24.56
CA LYS A 190 -2.89 6.52 -24.55
C LYS A 190 -3.74 6.70 -25.81
N GLY A 191 -3.32 7.53 -26.77
CA GLY A 191 -4.04 7.76 -28.03
C GLY A 191 -5.41 8.42 -27.85
N LEU A 192 -5.60 9.22 -26.78
CA LEU A 192 -6.89 9.81 -26.44
C LEU A 192 -7.22 11.02 -27.33
N LYS A 193 -8.50 11.19 -27.67
CA LYS A 193 -9.03 12.38 -28.34
C LYS A 193 -9.08 13.55 -27.36
N LYS A 194 -8.91 14.79 -27.83
CA LYS A 194 -8.86 16.01 -26.98
C LYS A 194 -9.99 16.12 -25.94
N SER A 195 -11.19 15.63 -26.25
CA SER A 195 -12.36 15.65 -25.36
C SER A 195 -12.41 14.49 -24.34
N GLN A 196 -11.61 13.44 -24.53
CA GLN A 196 -11.57 12.28 -23.66
C GLN A 196 -10.73 12.58 -22.41
N LYS A 197 -11.24 12.18 -21.25
CA LYS A 197 -10.54 12.30 -19.97
C LYS A 197 -9.79 11.01 -19.68
N ILE A 198 -8.54 11.12 -19.24
CA ILE A 198 -7.69 9.96 -18.94
C ILE A 198 -8.41 9.02 -17.97
N LEU A 199 -8.88 9.51 -16.82
CA LEU A 199 -9.59 8.72 -15.80
C LEU A 199 -10.84 7.99 -16.31
N ASP A 200 -11.45 8.46 -17.41
CA ASP A 200 -12.66 7.84 -17.96
C ASP A 200 -12.31 6.73 -18.98
N HIS A 201 -11.04 6.61 -19.38
CA HIS A 201 -10.50 5.65 -20.34
C HIS A 201 -9.32 4.84 -19.75
N MET A 202 -9.35 4.62 -18.43
CA MET A 202 -8.44 3.69 -17.75
C MET A 202 -9.09 2.32 -17.59
N GLY A 203 -8.30 1.25 -17.65
CA GLY A 203 -8.70 -0.06 -17.14
C GLY A 203 -8.76 -0.06 -15.59
N SER A 204 -9.34 -1.10 -15.03
CA SER A 204 -9.53 -1.28 -13.58
C SER A 204 -8.19 -1.27 -12.82
N THR A 205 -7.15 -1.91 -13.36
CA THR A 205 -5.80 -1.92 -12.78
C THR A 205 -5.19 -0.51 -12.71
N GLU A 206 -5.31 0.26 -13.79
CA GLU A 206 -4.79 1.64 -13.83
C GLU A 206 -5.59 2.57 -12.90
N MET A 207 -6.92 2.39 -12.81
CA MET A 207 -7.75 3.13 -11.86
C MET A 207 -7.37 2.84 -10.41
N ALA A 208 -7.11 1.58 -10.07
CA ALA A 208 -6.72 1.20 -8.72
C ALA A 208 -5.40 1.86 -8.30
N ALA A 209 -4.41 1.92 -9.19
CA ALA A 209 -3.16 2.63 -8.93
C ALA A 209 -3.36 4.14 -8.70
N ASN A 210 -4.21 4.78 -9.51
CA ASN A 210 -4.55 6.20 -9.33
C ASN A 210 -5.34 6.47 -8.05
N LEU A 211 -6.27 5.58 -7.71
CA LEU A 211 -7.03 5.63 -6.46
C LEU A 211 -6.09 5.56 -5.26
N PHE A 212 -5.17 4.59 -5.26
CA PHE A 212 -4.21 4.43 -4.18
C PHE A 212 -3.27 5.63 -4.04
N ARG A 213 -2.76 6.18 -5.15
CA ARG A 213 -2.00 7.45 -5.12
C ARG A 213 -2.81 8.57 -4.47
N ALA A 214 -4.07 8.73 -4.88
CA ALA A 214 -4.91 9.82 -4.41
C ALA A 214 -5.22 9.73 -2.91
N THR A 215 -5.56 8.54 -2.42
CA THR A 215 -5.84 8.31 -1.00
C THR A 215 -4.60 8.56 -0.15
N GLN A 216 -3.47 7.93 -0.50
CA GLN A 216 -2.23 8.06 0.25
C GLN A 216 -1.69 9.50 0.26
N THR A 217 -1.86 10.24 -0.84
CA THR A 217 -1.47 11.65 -0.87
C THR A 217 -2.35 12.46 0.09
N GLY A 218 -3.67 12.27 0.05
CA GLY A 218 -4.59 12.99 0.93
C GLY A 218 -4.31 12.73 2.40
N ASP A 219 -4.07 11.47 2.77
CA ASP A 219 -3.75 11.08 4.14
C ASP A 219 -2.40 11.65 4.58
N LYS A 220 -1.38 11.62 3.70
CA LYS A 220 -0.06 12.16 4.00
C LYS A 220 -0.08 13.68 4.18
N LEU A 221 -0.82 14.41 3.34
CA LEU A 221 -0.97 15.87 3.49
C LEU A 221 -1.54 16.23 4.87
N LYS A 222 -2.56 15.50 5.33
CA LYS A 222 -3.19 15.73 6.64
C LYS A 222 -2.30 15.29 7.80
N ARG A 223 -1.77 14.08 7.75
CA ARG A 223 -0.98 13.47 8.84
C ARG A 223 0.29 14.24 9.11
N ASP A 224 0.96 14.69 8.06
CA ASP A 224 2.26 15.37 8.14
C ASP A 224 2.09 16.91 8.19
N ASP A 225 0.84 17.41 8.35
CA ASP A 225 0.42 18.81 8.32
C ASP A 225 1.15 19.65 7.25
N ILE A 226 1.15 19.15 6.02
CA ILE A 226 1.89 19.77 4.93
C ILE A 226 1.27 21.13 4.58
N LYS A 227 2.09 22.19 4.60
CA LYS A 227 1.71 23.54 4.18
C LYS A 227 2.51 24.04 2.99
N GLY A 228 1.86 24.84 2.16
CA GLY A 228 2.40 25.45 0.96
C GLY A 228 2.26 24.57 -0.28
N LYS A 229 1.86 25.19 -1.41
CA LYS A 229 1.66 24.52 -2.70
C LYS A 229 2.87 23.71 -3.17
N ALA A 230 4.08 24.21 -2.97
CA ALA A 230 5.31 23.51 -3.39
C ALA A 230 5.49 22.19 -2.63
N SER A 231 5.29 22.20 -1.31
CA SER A 231 5.37 21.00 -0.46
C SER A 231 4.24 20.02 -0.76
N ALA A 232 3.03 20.51 -1.03
CA ALA A 232 1.90 19.68 -1.46
C ALA A 232 2.19 18.98 -2.80
N ASN A 233 2.68 19.73 -3.79
CA ASN A 233 3.09 19.20 -5.10
C ASN A 233 4.19 18.14 -4.98
N LYS A 234 5.22 18.41 -4.18
CA LYS A 234 6.30 17.46 -3.90
C LYS A 234 5.77 16.18 -3.25
N THR A 235 4.92 16.32 -2.24
CA THR A 235 4.28 15.18 -1.57
C THR A 235 3.49 14.31 -2.54
N HIS A 236 2.69 14.91 -3.43
CA HIS A 236 1.90 14.16 -4.41
C HIS A 236 2.78 13.41 -5.42
N TYR A 237 3.88 14.03 -5.86
CA TYR A 237 4.86 13.39 -6.73
C TYR A 237 5.54 12.20 -6.03
N GLU A 238 6.03 12.39 -4.81
CA GLU A 238 6.73 11.34 -4.04
C GLU A 238 5.84 10.14 -3.75
N VAL A 239 4.57 10.38 -3.39
CA VAL A 239 3.60 9.29 -3.22
C VAL A 239 3.41 8.55 -4.54
N GLY A 240 3.18 9.26 -5.65
CA GLY A 240 3.06 8.62 -6.97
C GLY A 240 4.28 7.78 -7.35
N ALA A 241 5.48 8.28 -7.11
CA ALA A 241 6.74 7.58 -7.39
C ALA A 241 6.89 6.30 -6.56
N LYS A 242 6.48 6.34 -5.27
CA LYS A 242 6.47 5.14 -4.42
C LYS A 242 5.49 4.09 -4.92
N VAL A 243 4.27 4.49 -5.30
CA VAL A 243 3.30 3.56 -5.89
C VAL A 243 3.88 2.91 -7.14
N ARG A 244 4.52 3.68 -8.02
CA ARG A 244 5.20 3.16 -9.21
C ARG A 244 6.31 2.17 -8.86
N GLN A 245 7.17 2.51 -7.89
CA GLN A 245 8.23 1.62 -7.44
C GLN A 245 7.65 0.28 -6.97
N THR A 246 6.58 0.32 -6.18
CA THR A 246 5.89 -0.90 -5.72
C THR A 246 5.34 -1.73 -6.89
N ILE A 247 4.74 -1.10 -7.91
CA ILE A 247 4.30 -1.84 -9.12
C ILE A 247 5.49 -2.56 -9.78
N THR A 248 6.65 -1.90 -9.83
CA THR A 248 7.89 -2.46 -10.43
C THR A 248 8.41 -3.65 -9.62
N GLU A 249 8.52 -3.49 -8.30
CA GLU A 249 9.00 -4.53 -7.38
C GLU A 249 8.11 -5.77 -7.38
N LEU A 250 6.81 -5.60 -7.67
CA LEU A 250 5.83 -6.68 -7.78
C LEU A 250 5.76 -7.30 -9.19
N GLY A 251 6.56 -6.84 -10.16
CA GLY A 251 6.52 -7.33 -11.55
C GLY A 251 5.24 -6.95 -12.30
N GLY A 252 4.53 -5.91 -11.85
CA GLY A 252 3.32 -5.41 -12.49
C GLY A 252 3.62 -4.57 -13.74
N ALA A 253 2.66 -4.53 -14.67
CA ALA A 253 2.72 -3.64 -15.82
C ALA A 253 2.56 -2.17 -15.40
N MET A 254 3.36 -1.27 -15.98
CA MET A 254 3.30 0.16 -15.64
C MET A 254 1.99 0.80 -16.12
N PRO A 255 1.46 1.80 -15.38
CA PRO A 255 0.20 2.45 -15.72
C PRO A 255 0.14 2.98 -17.15
N GLU A 256 1.24 3.54 -17.67
CA GLU A 256 1.35 4.05 -19.02
C GLU A 256 1.31 2.98 -20.12
N ASP A 257 1.55 1.71 -19.79
CA ASP A 257 1.63 0.57 -20.73
C ASP A 257 0.37 -0.31 -20.69
N LEU A 258 -0.51 -0.08 -19.71
CA LEU A 258 -1.82 -0.74 -19.65
C LEU A 258 -2.71 -0.31 -20.82
N SER A 259 -3.56 -1.23 -21.29
CA SER A 259 -4.49 -0.98 -22.39
C SER A 259 -5.46 0.16 -22.09
N THR A 260 -5.85 0.86 -23.15
CA THR A 260 -6.80 1.99 -23.08
C THR A 260 -8.14 1.51 -23.61
N PRO A 261 -9.20 1.43 -22.79
CA PRO A 261 -10.50 1.00 -23.27
C PRO A 261 -11.15 2.01 -24.23
N ASP A 262 -11.72 1.51 -25.33
CA ASP A 262 -12.40 2.32 -26.35
C ASP A 262 -13.62 3.07 -25.78
N LYS A 263 -14.36 2.39 -24.89
CA LYS A 263 -15.55 2.96 -24.23
C LYS A 263 -15.15 3.74 -22.99
N GLY A 264 -15.57 5.00 -22.95
CA GLY A 264 -15.42 5.85 -21.77
C GLY A 264 -16.48 5.57 -20.71
N ILE A 265 -16.20 5.92 -19.45
CA ILE A 265 -17.13 5.72 -18.32
C ILE A 265 -18.54 6.26 -18.57
N LYS A 266 -18.68 7.41 -19.25
CA LYS A 266 -19.99 7.99 -19.58
C LYS A 266 -20.82 7.07 -20.49
N GLN A 267 -20.17 6.43 -21.47
CA GLN A 267 -20.83 5.47 -22.36
C GLN A 267 -21.27 4.23 -21.58
N LEU A 268 -20.42 3.73 -20.68
CA LEU A 268 -20.75 2.58 -19.83
C LEU A 268 -21.96 2.85 -18.94
N ARG A 269 -22.02 4.03 -18.29
CA ARG A 269 -23.18 4.44 -17.47
C ARG A 269 -24.46 4.50 -18.30
N ASN A 270 -24.38 5.00 -19.52
CA ASN A 270 -25.55 5.08 -20.40
C ASN A 270 -26.02 3.68 -20.85
N SER A 271 -25.10 2.77 -21.16
CA SER A 271 -25.43 1.38 -21.48
C SER A 271 -26.07 0.66 -20.29
N GLN A 272 -25.55 0.85 -19.08
CA GLN A 272 -26.12 0.25 -17.87
C GLN A 272 -27.55 0.77 -17.60
N LYS A 273 -27.77 2.09 -17.67
CA LYS A 273 -29.10 2.69 -17.50
C LYS A 273 -30.11 2.25 -18.54
N LYS A 274 -29.66 1.86 -19.74
CA LYS A 274 -30.53 1.34 -20.79
C LYS A 274 -30.96 -0.09 -20.45
N LEU A 275 -30.02 -0.95 -20.05
CA LEU A 275 -30.30 -2.32 -19.60
C LEU A 275 -31.27 -2.33 -18.41
N GLU A 276 -31.06 -1.47 -17.41
CA GLU A 276 -31.95 -1.33 -16.23
C GLU A 276 -33.35 -0.77 -16.56
N ARG A 277 -33.57 -0.22 -17.77
CA ARG A 277 -34.89 0.26 -18.23
C ARG A 277 -35.61 -0.76 -19.10
N ASP A 278 -34.87 -1.70 -19.66
CA ASP A 278 -35.35 -2.72 -20.58
C ASP A 278 -35.60 -4.08 -19.84
N GLU A 279 -35.21 -4.17 -18.56
CA GLU A 279 -35.52 -5.24 -17.57
C GLU A 279 -36.73 -4.86 -16.70
#